data_AF-A0A2A6MB53-F1
#
_entry.id   AF-A0A2A6MB53-F1
#
_cell.length_a   1.000
_cell.length_b   1.000
_cell.length_c   1.000
_cell.angle_alpha   90.00
_cell.angle_beta   90.00
_cell.angle_gamma   90.00
#
_symmetry.space_group_name_H-M   'P 1'
#
loop_
_entity.id
_entity.type
_entity.pdbx_description
1 polymer ?
#
loop_
_entity_poly.entity_id
_entity_poly.type
_entity_poly.pdbx_seq_one_letter_code
_entity_poly.pdbx_strand_id
1 'polypeptide(L)'
;MDRKAFYEECSRILGASHAYEAPRYREVNRWNNRRPGNGRFPGYGLIRASGPHHIQIALRQPVELNLLCHSEGEALAALERTARQAGPEAT
;
A
#
# COMPACT_ATOMS: atom_id res chain seq x y z
N MET A 1 -6.13 4.28 -11.21
CA MET A 1 -4.84 3.85 -11.81
C MET A 1 -4.86 2.34 -11.95
N ASP A 2 -3.92 1.72 -12.67
CA ASP A 2 -3.79 0.26 -12.55
C ASP A 2 -3.16 -0.12 -11.20
N ARG A 3 -3.29 -1.40 -10.82
CA ARG A 3 -2.88 -1.88 -9.50
C ARG A 3 -1.34 -1.86 -9.31
N LYS A 4 -0.56 -2.03 -10.38
CA LYS A 4 0.90 -1.99 -10.33
C LYS A 4 1.35 -0.55 -10.05
N ALA A 5 0.83 0.40 -10.82
CA ALA A 5 1.11 1.83 -10.67
C ALA A 5 0.76 2.32 -9.25
N PHE A 6 -0.36 1.86 -8.69
CA PHE A 6 -0.72 2.17 -7.30
C PHE A 6 0.35 1.73 -6.29
N TYR A 7 0.81 0.48 -6.38
CA TYR A 7 1.82 -0.03 -5.44
C TYR A 7 3.21 0.56 -5.67
N GLU A 8 3.57 0.87 -6.92
CA GLU A 8 4.80 1.60 -7.24
C GLU A 8 4.79 2.99 -6.61
N GLU A 9 3.64 3.67 -6.63
CA GLU A 9 3.50 4.98 -6.00
C GLU A 9 3.58 4.91 -4.47
N CYS A 10 2.97 3.90 -3.85
CA CYS A 10 3.16 3.63 -2.43
C CYS A 10 4.65 3.36 -2.09
N SER A 11 5.35 2.61 -2.94
CA SER A 11 6.78 2.30 -2.79
C SER A 11 7.62 3.57 -2.83
N ARG A 12 7.33 4.46 -3.78
CA ARG A 12 7.98 5.76 -3.94
C ARG A 12 7.78 6.64 -2.70
N ILE A 13 6.56 6.71 -2.17
CA ILE A 13 6.23 7.53 -0.99
C ILE A 13 6.94 7.00 0.26
N LEU A 14 6.95 5.67 0.46
CA LEU A 14 7.54 5.06 1.64
C LEU A 14 9.07 4.96 1.56
N GLY A 15 9.66 5.04 0.36
CA GLY A 15 11.07 4.70 0.14
C GLY A 15 11.34 3.19 0.28
N ALA A 16 10.33 2.37 0.05
CA ALA A 16 10.35 0.93 0.32
C ALA A 16 10.26 0.11 -0.98
N SER A 17 11.02 -0.97 -1.08
CA SER A 17 10.87 -1.90 -2.20
C SER A 17 9.58 -2.72 -2.06
N HIS A 18 8.81 -2.86 -3.13
CA HIS A 18 7.63 -3.72 -3.23
C HIS A 18 7.76 -4.65 -4.43
N ALA A 19 7.50 -5.93 -4.22
CA ALA A 19 7.41 -6.91 -5.30
C ALA A 19 5.95 -7.09 -5.69
N TYR A 20 5.49 -6.36 -6.71
CA TYR A 20 4.16 -6.55 -7.26
C TYR A 20 4.10 -7.84 -8.09
N GLU A 21 3.17 -8.72 -7.74
CA GLU A 21 2.86 -9.90 -8.55
C GLU A 21 1.48 -9.72 -9.19
N ALA A 22 1.44 -9.67 -10.53
CA ALA A 22 0.18 -9.60 -11.24
C ALA A 22 -0.69 -10.83 -10.93
N PRO A 23 -2.02 -10.68 -10.81
CA PRO A 23 -2.91 -11.82 -10.67
C PRO A 23 -2.75 -12.76 -11.86
N ARG A 24 -2.62 -14.07 -11.59
CA ARG A 24 -2.46 -15.11 -12.63
C ARG A 24 -3.71 -15.28 -13.51
N TYR A 25 -4.85 -14.75 -13.06
CA TYR A 25 -6.13 -14.89 -13.73
C TYR A 25 -6.64 -13.52 -14.14
N ARG A 26 -7.33 -13.47 -15.28
CA ARG A 26 -7.92 -12.25 -15.82
C ARG A 26 -8.99 -11.67 -14.89
N GLU A 27 -9.73 -12.54 -14.20
CA GLU A 27 -10.69 -12.15 -13.17
C GLU A 27 -10.08 -12.27 -11.78
N VAL A 28 -10.07 -11.14 -11.07
CA VAL A 28 -9.65 -11.07 -9.68
C VAL A 28 -10.88 -11.29 -8.80
N ASN A 29 -10.88 -12.37 -8.03
CA ASN A 29 -11.88 -12.65 -7.01
C ASN A 29 -11.27 -12.46 -5.61
N ARG A 30 -12.13 -12.44 -4.58
CA ARG A 30 -11.71 -12.24 -3.19
C ARG A 30 -10.57 -13.18 -2.75
N TRP A 31 -10.55 -14.41 -3.25
CA TRP A 31 -9.60 -15.45 -2.82
C TRP A 31 -8.27 -15.38 -3.56
N ASN A 32 -8.29 -15.09 -4.86
CA ASN A 32 -7.07 -15.00 -5.67
C ASN A 32 -6.33 -13.67 -5.48
N ASN A 33 -7.01 -12.61 -5.01
CA ASN A 33 -6.41 -11.32 -4.68
C ASN A 33 -5.66 -11.33 -3.33
N ARG A 34 -5.73 -12.44 -2.57
CA ARG A 34 -5.13 -12.55 -1.23
C ARG A 34 -3.69 -13.04 -1.21
N ARG A 35 -2.98 -13.03 -2.35
CA ARG A 35 -1.56 -13.41 -2.37
C ARG A 35 -0.80 -12.64 -1.30
N PRO A 36 -0.06 -13.34 -0.42
CA PRO A 36 0.46 -12.74 0.80
C PRO A 36 1.47 -11.62 0.54
N GLY A 37 2.16 -11.64 -0.61
CA GLY A 37 3.14 -10.62 -1.00
C GLY A 37 2.53 -9.32 -1.52
N ASN A 38 1.38 -9.36 -2.19
CA ASN A 38 0.77 -8.17 -2.75
C ASN A 38 0.27 -7.25 -1.64
N GLY A 39 0.98 -6.15 -1.51
CA GLY A 39 0.69 -5.11 -0.54
C GLY A 39 1.53 -5.18 0.72
N ARG A 40 2.45 -6.14 0.86
CA ARG A 40 3.44 -6.10 1.94
C ARG A 40 4.58 -5.20 1.55
N PHE A 41 4.90 -4.25 2.42
CA PHE A 41 6.03 -3.35 2.31
C PHE A 41 7.01 -3.73 3.42
N PRO A 42 8.13 -4.43 3.10
CA PRO A 42 9.10 -4.90 4.09
C PRO A 42 9.59 -3.74 4.97
N GLY A 43 9.54 -3.92 6.29
CA GLY A 43 9.91 -2.87 7.27
C GLY A 43 8.80 -1.88 7.62
N TYR A 44 7.75 -1.75 6.79
CA TYR A 44 6.68 -0.76 7.00
C TYR A 44 5.37 -1.41 7.45
N GLY A 45 4.92 -2.46 6.77
CA GLY A 45 3.66 -3.13 7.07
C GLY A 45 2.89 -3.58 5.82
N LEU A 46 1.58 -3.30 5.80
CA LEU A 46 0.66 -3.73 4.75
C LEU A 46 -0.11 -2.53 4.17
N ILE A 47 -0.14 -2.41 2.85
CA ILE A 47 -1.09 -1.61 2.09
C ILE A 47 -1.76 -2.56 1.11
N ARG A 48 -3.03 -2.89 1.31
CA ARG A 48 -3.76 -3.89 0.49
C ARG A 48 -4.96 -3.26 -0.19
N ALA A 49 -4.96 -3.28 -1.52
CA ALA A 49 -6.10 -2.86 -2.31
C ALA A 49 -6.94 -4.07 -2.78
N SER A 50 -8.09 -4.26 -2.13
CA SER A 50 -9.04 -5.34 -2.43
C SER A 50 -10.00 -4.99 -3.57
N GLY A 51 -10.13 -3.69 -3.88
CA GLY A 51 -10.98 -3.14 -4.93
C GLY A 51 -10.75 -1.62 -5.04
N PRO A 52 -11.45 -0.92 -5.96
CA PRO A 52 -11.28 0.53 -6.13
C PRO A 52 -11.72 1.35 -4.90
N HIS A 53 -12.62 0.79 -4.09
CA HIS A 53 -13.18 1.45 -2.90
C HIS A 53 -12.83 0.77 -1.57
N HIS A 54 -11.83 -0.11 -1.59
CA HIS A 54 -11.45 -0.87 -0.41
C HIS A 54 -9.93 -1.03 -0.39
N ILE A 55 -9.27 -0.05 0.21
CA ILE A 55 -7.82 -0.05 0.43
C ILE A 55 -7.55 -0.03 1.94
N GLN A 56 -6.92 -1.09 2.43
CA GLN A 56 -6.51 -1.20 3.82
C GLN A 56 -5.05 -0.76 3.95
N ILE A 57 -4.76 0.13 4.90
CA ILE A 57 -3.41 0.53 5.30
C ILE A 57 -3.22 0.08 6.75
N ALA A 58 -2.15 -0.65 7.02
CA ALA A 58 -1.73 -1.10 8.33
C ALA A 58 -0.20 -1.02 8.39
N LEU A 59 0.31 0.18 8.67
CA LEU A 59 1.73 0.49 8.78
C LEU A 59 2.13 0.63 10.25
N ARG A 60 3.37 0.23 10.55
CA ARG A 60 4.04 0.41 11.84
C ARG A 60 5.18 1.42 11.80
N GLN A 61 5.61 1.75 10.58
CA GLN A 61 6.66 2.73 10.29
C GLN A 61 6.20 3.54 9.06
N PRO A 62 6.61 4.80 8.97
CA PRO A 62 7.37 5.53 9.99
C PRO A 62 6.52 6.00 11.20
N VAL A 63 5.20 6.03 11.05
CA VAL A 63 4.24 6.23 12.14
C VAL A 63 3.22 5.08 12.08
N GLU A 64 2.70 4.66 13.23
CA GLU A 64 1.61 3.70 13.25
C GLU A 64 0.36 4.28 12.55
N LEU A 65 -0.07 3.63 11.49
CA LEU A 65 -1.21 4.06 10.67
C LEU A 65 -2.06 2.84 10.34
N ASN A 66 -3.27 2.79 10.91
CA ASN A 66 -4.29 1.80 10.61
C ASN A 66 -5.52 2.51 10.04
N LEU A 67 -5.75 2.38 8.73
CA LEU A 67 -6.79 3.13 8.01
C LEU A 67 -7.46 2.25 6.94
N LEU A 68 -8.75 2.45 6.74
CA LEU A 68 -9.48 1.94 5.58
C LEU A 68 -9.86 3.13 4.69
N CYS A 69 -9.40 3.12 3.45
CA CYS A 69 -9.67 4.17 2.46
C CYS A 69 -10.67 3.69 1.40
N HIS A 70 -11.47 4.63 0.91
CA HIS A 70 -12.52 4.41 -0.09
C HIS A 70 -12.09 4.85 -1.50
N SER A 71 -10.87 5.35 -1.65
CA SER A 71 -10.25 5.63 -2.94
C SER A 71 -8.73 5.52 -2.88
N GLU A 72 -8.12 5.29 -4.03
CA GLU A 72 -6.66 5.23 -4.15
C GLU A 72 -6.02 6.60 -3.82
N GLY A 73 -6.66 7.71 -4.21
CA GLY A 73 -6.17 9.05 -3.91
C GLY A 73 -6.17 9.38 -2.42
N GLU A 74 -7.19 8.93 -1.69
CA GLU A 74 -7.25 9.06 -0.22
C GLU A 74 -6.11 8.29 0.45
N ALA A 75 -5.83 7.07 -0.03
CA ALA A 75 -4.73 6.25 0.46
C ALA A 75 -3.38 6.93 0.24
N LEU A 76 -3.11 7.43 -0.97
CA LEU A 76 -1.87 8.14 -1.29
C LEU A 76 -1.71 9.41 -0.44
N ALA A 77 -2.77 10.22 -0.29
CA ALA A 77 -2.73 11.42 0.54
C ALA A 77 -2.51 11.11 2.04
N ALA A 78 -2.98 9.96 2.53
CA ALA A 78 -2.66 9.50 3.88
C ALA A 78 -1.17 9.14 4.01
N LEU A 79 -0.63 8.37 3.06
CA LEU A 79 0.78 7.98 3.06
C LEU A 79 1.72 9.18 2.97
N GLU A 80 1.43 10.17 2.12
CA GLU A 80 2.25 11.39 2.00
C GLU A 80 2.24 12.24 3.28
N ARG A 81 1.11 12.29 4.00
CA ARG A 81 1.06 12.95 5.31
C ARG A 81 1.94 12.23 6.32
N THR A 82 1.84 10.90 6.38
CA THR A 82 2.64 10.06 7.27
C THR A 82 4.14 10.13 6.97
N ALA A 83 4.52 10.07 5.68
CA ALA A 83 5.92 10.19 5.27
C ALA A 83 6.52 11.57 5.62
N ARG A 84 5.73 12.66 5.55
CA ARG A 84 6.17 13.99 5.98
C ARG A 84 6.33 14.13 7.49
N GLN A 85 5.49 13.46 8.27
CA GLN A 85 5.59 13.44 9.73
C GLN A 85 6.84 12.72 10.22
N ALA A 86 7.43 11.87 9.38
CA ALA A 86 8.63 11.10 9.61
C ALA A 86 9.93 11.83 9.21
N GLY A 87 9.97 13.17 9.29
CA GLY A 87 11.16 13.99 8.96
C GLY A 87 12.48 13.45 9.57
N PRO A 88 13.65 13.94 9.11
CA PRO A 88 14.89 13.20 8.86
C PRO A 88 15.66 12.70 10.10
N GLU A 89 14.99 12.03 11.02
CA GLU A 89 15.58 11.36 12.18
C GLU A 89 15.05 9.92 12.26
N ALA A 90 15.51 9.10 11.32
CA ALA A 90 15.55 7.66 11.49
C ALA A 90 16.82 7.17 10.79
N THR A 91 17.90 7.17 11.59
CA THR A 91 19.24 6.60 11.40
C THR A 91 19.39 5.55 10.29
#